data_AF-A0A3M8HFH0-F1
#
_entry.id   AF-A0A3M8HFH0-F1
#
_cell.length_a   1.000
_cell.length_b   1.000
_cell.length_c   1.000
_cell.angle_alpha   90.00
_cell.angle_beta   90.00
_cell.angle_gamma   90.00
#
_symmetry.space_group_name_H-M   'P 1'
#
loop_
_entity.id
_entity.type
_entity.pdbx_description
1 polymer ?
#
loop_
_entity_poly.entity_id
_entity_poly.type
_entity_poly.pdbx_seq_one_letter_code
_entity_poly.pdbx_strand_id
1 'polypeptide(L)' 'MVLLWQLSLFISMVTLILGIEKKSWILLLISTITFLPIAYYFSGANDVWKFVGITPIILLILTILMWFIKKKTWV' A
#
# COMPACT_ATOMS: atom_id res chain seq x y z
N MET A 1 -15.04 12.35 -6.72
CA MET A 1 -14.00 12.11 -5.69
C MET A 1 -14.20 10.80 -4.92
N VAL A 2 -15.43 10.39 -4.59
CA VAL A 2 -15.70 9.17 -3.80
C VAL A 2 -15.30 7.87 -4.52
N LEU A 3 -15.64 7.74 -5.80
CA LEU A 3 -15.29 6.54 -6.59
C LEU A 3 -13.78 6.27 -6.69
N LEU A 4 -12.96 7.33 -6.73
CA LEU A 4 -11.52 7.19 -6.91
C LEU A 4 -10.88 6.51 -5.70
N TRP A 5 -11.16 6.99 -4.48
CA TRP A 5 -10.57 6.39 -3.27
C TRP A 5 -11.13 4.98 -3.01
N GLN A 6 -12.39 4.71 -3.37
CA GLN A 6 -13.00 3.38 -3.24
C GLN A 6 -12.35 2.35 -4.19
N LEU A 7 -12.18 2.71 -5.46
CA LEU A 7 -11.50 1.84 -6.44
C LEU A 7 -10.03 1.66 -6.08
N SER A 8 -9.35 2.74 -5.67
CA SER A 8 -7.99 2.69 -5.16
C SER A 8 -7.86 1.74 -3.96
N LEU A 9 -8.83 1.74 -3.03
CA LEU A 9 -8.84 0.84 -1.88
C LEU A 9 -9.00 -0.61 -2.30
N PHE A 10 -9.93 -0.90 -3.22
CA PHE A 10 -10.12 -2.24 -3.75
C PHE A 10 -8.85 -2.77 -4.44
N ILE A 11 -8.28 -1.99 -5.36
CA ILE A 11 -7.07 -2.36 -6.10
C ILE A 11 -5.89 -2.54 -5.14
N SER A 12 -5.75 -1.64 -4.17
CA SER A 12 -4.68 -1.73 -3.18
C SER A 12 -4.78 -2.99 -2.32
N MET A 13 -5.98 -3.36 -1.87
CA MET A 13 -6.20 -4.60 -1.11
C MET A 13 -5.89 -5.85 -1.93
N VAL A 14 -6.38 -5.91 -3.17
CA VAL A 14 -6.13 -7.06 -4.06
C VAL A 14 -4.63 -7.21 -4.33
N THR A 15 -3.95 -6.11 -4.65
CA THR A 15 -2.50 -6.13 -4.92
C THR A 15 -1.66 -6.39 -3.68
N LEU A 16 -2.13 -5.98 -2.49
CA LEU A 16 -1.49 -6.31 -1.22
C LEU A 16 -1.52 -7.82 -0.96
N ILE A 17 -2.70 -8.44 -1.06
CA ILE A 17 -2.88 -9.89 -0.84
C ILE A 17 -2.01 -10.67 -1.82
N LEU A 18 -2.13 -10.38 -3.12
CA LEU A 18 -1.34 -11.03 -4.15
C LEU A 18 0.17 -10.78 -3.99
N GLY A 19 0.56 -9.60 -3.50
CA GLY A 19 1.95 -9.25 -3.25
C GLY A 19 2.56 -10.04 -2.10
N ILE A 20 1.80 -10.24 -1.02
CA ILE A 20 2.20 -11.09 0.11
C ILE A 20 2.28 -12.56 -0.32
N GLU A 21 1.24 -13.09 -0.96
CA GLU A 21 1.17 -14.49 -1.40
C GLU A 21 2.30 -14.85 -2.38
N LYS A 22 2.51 -14.02 -3.40
CA LYS A 22 3.55 -14.24 -4.42
C LYS A 22 4.94 -13.78 -3.98
N LYS A 23 5.08 -13.28 -2.74
CA LYS A 23 6.30 -12.66 -2.21
C LYS A 23 6.90 -11.62 -3.17
N SER A 24 6.04 -10.86 -3.84
CA SER A 24 6.42 -9.94 -4.91
C SER A 24 6.44 -8.51 -4.41
N TRP A 25 7.65 -7.96 -4.27
CA TRP A 25 7.85 -6.56 -3.89
C TRP A 25 7.22 -5.58 -4.89
N ILE A 26 7.09 -5.96 -6.18
CA ILE A 26 6.48 -5.10 -7.21
C ILE A 26 4.98 -4.93 -6.94
N LEU A 27 4.28 -6.02 -6.58
CA LEU A 27 2.86 -5.97 -6.26
C LEU A 27 2.60 -5.17 -4.96
N LEU A 28 3.49 -5.29 -3.97
CA LEU A 28 3.44 -4.45 -2.76
C LEU A 28 3.69 -2.97 -3.05
N LEU A 29 4.59 -2.66 -4.00
CA LEU A 29 4.82 -1.29 -4.45
C LEU A 29 3.60 -0.71 -5.16
N ILE A 30 2.93 -1.51 -6.01
CA ILE A 30 1.67 -1.12 -6.65
C ILE A 30 0.59 -0.87 -5.58
N SER A 31 0.49 -1.73 -4.57
CA SER A 31 -0.42 -1.54 -3.43
C SER A 31 -0.14 -0.23 -2.69
N THR A 32 1.13 0.12 -2.50
CA THR A 32 1.56 1.37 -1.87
C THR A 32 1.14 2.58 -2.69
N ILE A 33 1.42 2.59 -4.00
CA ILE A 33 1.08 3.69 -4.91
C ILE A 33 -0.44 3.88 -4.99
N THR A 34 -1.18 2.78 -5.09
CA THR A 34 -2.65 2.81 -5.17
C THR A 34 -3.30 3.20 -3.84
N PHE A 35 -2.57 3.18 -2.71
CA PHE A 35 -3.06 3.71 -1.43
C PHE A 35 -2.92 5.24 -1.31
N LEU A 36 -2.11 5.92 -2.15
CA LEU A 36 -1.93 7.37 -2.07
C LEU A 36 -3.22 8.19 -2.22
N PRO A 37 -4.12 7.88 -3.17
CA PRO A 37 -5.40 8.60 -3.29
C PRO A 37 -6.27 8.49 -2.03
N ILE A 38 -6.20 7.35 -1.33
CA ILE A 38 -6.92 7.09 -0.08
C ILE A 38 -6.30 7.94 1.04
N ALA A 39 -4.97 7.89 1.16
CA ALA A 39 -4.25 8.69 2.15
C ALA A 39 -4.46 10.19 1.96
N TYR A 40 -4.47 10.67 0.70
CA TYR A 40 -4.78 12.06 0.38
C TYR A 40 -6.21 12.42 0.76
N TYR A 41 -7.19 11.56 0.44
CA TYR A 41 -8.59 11.79 0.79
C TYR A 41 -8.80 11.92 2.30
N PHE A 42 -8.16 11.07 3.10
CA PHE A 42 -8.28 11.09 4.56
C PHE A 42 -7.32 12.03 5.28
N SER A 43 -6.34 12.62 4.58
CA SER A 43 -5.39 13.59 5.17
C SER A 43 -6.05 14.88 5.68
N GLY A 44 -7.20 15.25 5.10
CA GLY A 44 -8.01 16.39 5.51
C GLY A 44 -8.98 16.09 6.66
N ALA A 45 -9.00 14.87 7.19
CA ALA A 45 -9.84 14.53 8.33
C ALA A 45 -9.24 15.05 9.65
N ASN A 46 -10.09 15.59 10.53
CA ASN A 46 -9.68 16.05 11.86
C ASN A 46 -9.79 14.99 12.96
N ASP A 47 -10.36 13.83 12.63
CA ASP A 47 -10.60 12.73 13.55
C ASP A 47 -9.57 11.61 13.39
N VAL A 48 -9.82 10.46 14.03
CA VAL A 48 -9.01 9.23 13.95
C VAL A 48 -8.72 8.79 12.50
N TRP A 49 -9.59 9.18 11.56
CA TRP A 49 -9.39 8.94 10.13
C TRP A 49 -8.11 9.55 9.55
N LYS A 50 -7.54 10.59 10.18
CA LYS A 50 -6.25 11.18 9.77
C LYS A 50 -5.10 10.16 9.76
N PHE A 51 -5.15 9.14 10.63
CA PHE A 51 -4.12 8.11 10.71
C PHE A 51 -4.08 7.20 9.46
N VAL A 52 -5.15 7.16 8.66
CA VAL A 52 -5.16 6.47 7.35
C VAL A 52 -4.16 7.09 6.37
N GLY A 53 -3.81 8.37 6.56
CA GLY A 53 -2.76 9.04 5.81
C GLY A 53 -1.36 8.43 6.00
N ILE A 54 -1.14 7.69 7.10
CA ILE A 54 0.16 7.08 7.44
C ILE A 54 0.31 5.68 6.81
N THR A 55 -0.80 5.04 6.42
CA THR A 55 -0.80 3.67 5.87
C THR A 55 0.16 3.47 4.67
N PRO A 56 0.31 4.40 3.71
CA PRO A 56 1.28 4.25 2.62
C PRO A 56 2.72 4.11 3.11
N ILE A 57 3.09 4.74 4.23
CA ILE A 57 4.44 4.64 4.81
C ILE A 57 4.66 3.21 5.31
N ILE A 58 3.66 2.62 5.97
CA ILE A 58 3.72 1.23 6.45
C ILE A 58 3.84 0.26 5.26
N LEU A 59 3.06 0.47 4.20
CA LEU A 59 3.13 -0.33 2.98
C LEU A 59 4.49 -0.21 2.27
N LEU A 60 5.09 0.99 2.28
CA LEU A 60 6.41 1.21 1.73
C LEU A 60 7.49 0.46 2.52
N ILE A 61 7.42 0.49 3.86
CA ILE A 61 8.33 -0.28 4.72
C ILE A 61 8.20 -1.78 4.42
N LEU A 62 6.98 -2.30 4.33
CA LEU A 62 6.73 -3.70 3.97
C LEU A 62 7.31 -4.05 2.59
N THR A 63 7.14 -3.17 1.61
CA THR A 63 7.69 -3.32 0.26
C THR A 63 9.21 -3.41 0.29
N ILE A 64 9.87 -2.52 1.05
CA ILE A 64 11.33 -2.48 1.21
C ILE A 64 11.82 -3.77 1.89
N LEU A 65 11.17 -4.21 2.98
CA LEU A 65 11.50 -5.46 3.67
C LEU A 65 11.43 -6.66 2.73
N MET A 66 10.34 -6.77 1.96
CA MET A 66 10.18 -7.88 1.02
C MET A 66 11.19 -7.82 -0.14
N TRP A 67 11.59 -6.62 -0.57
CA TRP A 67 12.65 -6.45 -1.56
C TRP A 67 14.00 -6.97 -1.04
N PHE A 68 14.35 -6.69 0.21
CA PHE A 68 15.56 -7.23 0.84
C PHE A 68 15.51 -8.77 0.98
N ILE A 69 14.37 -9.32 1.38
CA ILE A 69 14.18 -10.79 1.47
C ILE A 69 14.36 -11.44 0.10
N LYS A 70 13.77 -10.86 -0.96
CA LYS A 70 13.95 -11.37 -2.33
C LYS A 70 15.41 -11.35 -2.74
N LYS A 71 16.15 -10.24 -2.51
CA LYS A 71 17.58 -10.16 -2.84
C LYS A 71 18.41 -11.26 -2.17
N LYS A 72 18.13 -11.57 -0.89
CA LYS A 72 18.83 -12.62 -0.14
C LYS A 72 18.57 -14.04 -0.66
N THR A 73 17.48 -14.26 -1.39
CA THR A 73 17.13 -15.59 -1.94
C THR A 73 17.88 -15.90 -3.25
N TRP A 74 18.49 -14.89 -3.88
CA TRP A 74 19.26 -15.02 -5.13
C TRP A 74 20.78 -14.96 -4.93
N VAL A 75 21.26 -14.89 -3.69
CA VAL A 75 22.67 -15.03 -3.29
C VAL A 75 22.85 -16.40 -2.66
#